data_AF-A0A3D1PHV0-F1
#
_entry.id   AF-A0A3D1PHV0-F1
#
_cell.length_a   1.000
_cell.length_b   1.000
_cell.length_c   1.000
_cell.angle_alpha   90.00
_cell.angle_beta   90.00
_cell.angle_gamma   90.00
#
_symmetry.space_group_name_H-M   'P 1'
#
loop_
_entity.id
_entity.type
_entity.pdbx_description
1 polymer ?
#
loop_
_entity_poly.entity_id
_entity_poly.type
_entity_poly.pdbx_seq_one_letter_code
_entity_poly.pdbx_strand_id
1 'polypeptide(L)'
;MNDSSFLNKVLIKFEDGFKKHREDLSAVRFTSDKHLWIGSDETSTIERLSFIDNETFDTHKRFYVKDFIELPEPEDQEIDIEGLAYTDYYLWFVGSHSWKRKKPKSNKTDVENIERLAKIKTESNRYILGRIPLVEGELFKSCQHPEDPDTELSAAKLKLTQGGNLLMDALSTDPHLGYFVSATIPGKDNGFDIEGIVIYQNRLFLGLRGPVLRGWAIMLEIELETISPEVLSLKEIGEQNLHYKKHFIYLNGLGIRDLCLDGSDLLILAG
;
A
#
# COMPACT_ATOMS: atom_id res chain seq x y z
N MET A 1 -30.29 15.55 27.22
CA MET A 1 -28.93 16.13 27.31
C MET A 1 -28.15 15.51 26.16
N ASN A 2 -27.66 16.34 25.24
CA ASN A 2 -26.86 15.90 24.10
C ASN A 2 -25.52 15.42 24.62
N ASP A 3 -25.26 14.11 24.57
CA ASP A 3 -23.89 13.60 24.66
C ASP A 3 -23.19 13.94 23.35
N SER A 4 -22.49 15.07 23.37
CA SER A 4 -21.49 15.42 22.37
C SER A 4 -20.47 14.30 22.30
N SER A 5 -20.28 13.75 21.11
CA SER A 5 -19.31 12.70 20.79
C SER A 5 -17.96 12.95 21.45
N PHE A 6 -17.54 12.07 22.35
CA PHE A 6 -16.14 11.96 22.76
C PHE A 6 -15.32 11.45 21.57
N LEU A 7 -15.00 12.33 20.64
CA LEU A 7 -13.83 12.11 19.78
C LEU A 7 -12.61 12.26 20.70
N ASN A 8 -12.17 11.13 21.26
CA ASN A 8 -10.87 11.05 21.91
C ASN A 8 -9.84 11.47 20.87
N LYS A 9 -9.29 12.68 21.03
CA LYS A 9 -8.23 13.17 20.17
C LYS A 9 -6.93 12.54 20.65
N VAL A 10 -6.17 11.99 19.72
CA VAL A 10 -4.80 11.57 19.98
C VAL A 10 -3.82 12.60 19.41
N LEU A 11 -2.71 12.80 20.09
CA LEU A 11 -1.61 13.63 19.65
C LEU A 11 -0.56 12.74 18.96
N ILE A 12 -0.21 13.04 17.72
CA ILE A 12 0.83 12.33 16.95
C ILE A 12 2.03 13.26 16.80
N LYS A 13 3.19 12.86 17.34
CA LYS A 13 4.42 13.68 17.34
C LYS A 13 5.47 13.08 16.41
N PHE A 14 5.71 13.77 15.30
CA PHE A 14 6.78 13.45 14.37
C PHE A 14 8.06 14.21 14.71
N GLU A 15 9.21 13.57 14.50
CA GLU A 15 10.50 14.25 14.48
C GLU A 15 10.58 15.25 13.33
N ASP A 16 11.43 16.29 13.48
CA ASP A 16 11.56 17.38 12.51
C ASP A 16 11.81 16.91 11.08
N GLY A 17 12.55 15.82 10.91
CA GLY A 17 12.86 15.23 9.60
C GLY A 17 11.64 14.69 8.83
N PHE A 18 10.52 14.40 9.51
CA PHE A 18 9.28 13.93 8.87
C PHE A 18 8.16 14.98 8.90
N LYS A 19 8.27 16.05 9.70
CA LYS A 19 7.20 17.04 9.88
C LYS A 19 6.61 17.60 8.58
N LYS A 20 7.40 17.73 7.51
CA LYS A 20 6.92 18.21 6.20
C LYS A 20 5.96 17.25 5.48
N HIS A 21 6.00 15.96 5.80
CA HIS A 21 5.20 14.88 5.19
C HIS A 21 4.01 14.45 6.05
N ARG A 22 3.78 15.09 7.21
CA ARG A 22 2.69 14.72 8.13
C ARG A 22 1.28 14.92 7.55
N GLU A 23 1.16 15.69 6.47
CA GLU A 23 -0.12 15.97 5.77
C GLU A 23 -0.32 15.04 4.57
N ASP A 24 0.68 14.22 4.29
CA ASP A 24 0.82 13.32 3.13
C ASP A 24 0.73 11.85 3.59
N LEU A 25 -0.01 11.60 4.69
CA LEU A 25 -0.19 10.26 5.25
C LEU A 25 -1.30 9.52 4.49
N SER A 26 -0.99 8.32 4.04
CA SER A 26 -1.85 7.52 3.16
C SER A 26 -2.18 6.16 3.74
N ALA A 27 -1.26 5.55 4.49
CA ALA A 27 -1.44 4.23 5.08
C ALA A 27 -1.25 4.25 6.60
N VAL A 28 -2.04 3.45 7.33
CA VAL A 28 -1.92 3.32 8.79
C VAL A 28 -2.17 1.90 9.27
N ARG A 29 -1.37 1.43 10.23
CA ARG A 29 -1.62 0.16 10.91
C ARG A 29 -1.23 0.24 12.38
N PHE A 30 -2.18 -0.05 13.26
CA PHE A 30 -1.91 -0.18 14.70
C PHE A 30 -1.68 -1.65 15.06
N THR A 31 -0.59 -1.94 15.78
CA THR A 31 -0.18 -3.30 16.16
C THR A 31 -0.28 -3.53 17.67
N SER A 32 -0.32 -4.80 18.08
CA SER A 32 -0.57 -5.21 19.48
C SER A 32 0.52 -4.79 20.48
N ASP A 33 1.73 -4.53 19.98
CA ASP A 33 2.87 -3.95 20.69
C ASP A 33 2.73 -2.43 20.94
N LYS A 34 1.55 -1.86 20.63
CA LYS A 34 1.23 -0.44 20.79
C LYS A 34 2.02 0.48 19.86
N HIS A 35 2.37 -0.01 18.67
CA HIS A 35 2.98 0.80 17.62
C HIS A 35 1.95 1.22 16.56
N LEU A 36 2.07 2.47 16.12
CA LEU A 36 1.38 3.03 14.97
C LEU A 36 2.36 3.10 13.80
N TRP A 37 2.14 2.24 12.81
CA TRP A 37 2.89 2.19 11.56
C TRP A 37 2.21 3.07 10.52
N ILE A 38 3.00 3.83 9.78
CA ILE A 38 2.51 4.85 8.86
C ILE A 38 3.28 4.81 7.54
N GLY A 39 2.54 4.91 6.43
CA GLY A 39 3.06 5.17 5.09
C GLY A 39 2.67 6.57 4.61
N SER A 40 3.40 7.07 3.61
CA SER A 40 3.16 8.38 2.98
C SER A 40 3.23 8.30 1.46
N ASP A 41 2.47 9.17 0.80
CA ASP A 41 2.44 9.30 -0.67
C ASP A 41 3.66 10.06 -1.22
N GLU A 42 4.49 10.66 -0.35
CA GLU A 42 5.63 11.53 -0.74
C GLU A 42 7.00 10.99 -0.26
N THR A 43 7.08 9.76 0.30
CA THR A 43 8.34 9.15 0.76
C THR A 43 8.54 7.70 0.30
N SER A 44 9.74 7.18 0.54
CA SER A 44 10.13 5.76 0.37
C SER A 44 10.37 5.07 1.73
N THR A 45 9.81 5.64 2.80
CA THR A 45 10.04 5.25 4.19
C THR A 45 8.78 4.73 4.83
N ILE A 46 8.96 3.87 5.84
CA ILE A 46 7.90 3.46 6.77
C ILE A 46 8.21 4.11 8.10
N GLU A 47 7.23 4.77 8.70
CA GLU A 47 7.39 5.42 10.00
C GLU A 47 6.68 4.60 11.09
N ARG A 48 7.21 4.64 12.32
CA ARG A 48 6.62 4.01 13.50
C ARG A 48 6.57 5.01 14.65
N LEU A 49 5.44 5.09 15.33
CA LEU A 49 5.32 5.80 16.62
C LEU A 49 4.85 4.83 17.71
N SER A 50 5.27 5.06 18.94
CA SER A 50 4.84 4.30 20.11
C SER A 50 3.73 5.03 20.85
N PHE A 51 2.69 4.30 21.26
CA PHE A 51 1.61 4.83 22.10
C PHE A 51 2.07 4.91 23.56
N ILE A 52 2.44 6.11 24.01
CA ILE A 52 3.16 6.29 25.28
C ILE A 52 2.26 6.58 26.48
N ASP A 53 1.08 7.18 26.30
CA ASP A 53 0.26 7.66 27.43
C ASP A 53 -1.25 7.74 27.15
N ASN A 54 -1.85 6.72 26.51
CA ASN A 54 -3.29 6.61 26.19
C ASN A 54 -3.89 7.75 25.33
N GLU A 55 -3.14 8.81 25.06
CA GLU A 55 -3.55 9.94 24.24
C GLU A 55 -2.44 10.41 23.28
N THR A 56 -1.19 9.95 23.44
CA THR A 56 -0.06 10.39 22.62
C THR A 56 0.67 9.23 21.92
N PHE A 57 0.89 9.41 20.61
CA PHE A 57 1.89 8.69 19.82
C PHE A 57 3.16 9.54 19.70
N ASP A 58 4.28 9.00 20.15
CA ASP A 58 5.59 9.67 20.20
C ASP A 58 6.70 8.66 19.86
N THR A 59 7.95 8.96 20.17
CA THR A 59 9.12 8.08 19.91
C THR A 59 9.19 7.66 18.45
N HIS A 60 9.00 8.63 17.57
CA HIS A 60 8.98 8.44 16.13
C HIS A 60 10.28 7.81 15.65
N LYS A 61 10.16 6.71 14.89
CA LYS A 61 11.28 6.01 14.26
C LYS A 61 11.01 5.85 12.77
N ARG A 62 12.02 6.18 11.98
CA ARG A 62 12.01 6.04 10.53
C ARG A 62 12.74 4.77 10.09
N PHE A 63 12.14 4.07 9.15
CA PHE A 63 12.72 2.91 8.47
C PHE A 63 12.79 3.18 6.97
N TYR A 64 13.97 3.09 6.37
CA TYR A 64 14.13 3.21 4.92
C TYR A 64 13.89 1.85 4.27
N VAL A 65 12.94 1.76 3.35
CA VAL A 65 12.59 0.46 2.72
C VAL A 65 13.79 -0.14 1.99
N LYS A 66 14.67 0.69 1.41
CA LYS A 66 15.91 0.27 0.75
C LYS A 66 16.87 -0.56 1.63
N ASP A 67 16.78 -0.42 2.95
CA ASP A 67 17.65 -1.14 3.89
C ASP A 67 17.21 -2.62 4.03
N PHE A 68 16.00 -2.95 3.58
CA PHE A 68 15.39 -4.28 3.66
C PHE A 68 15.17 -4.91 2.29
N ILE A 69 14.73 -4.10 1.32
CA ILE A 69 14.30 -4.53 -0.01
C ILE A 69 15.04 -3.68 -1.06
N GLU A 70 15.62 -4.34 -2.06
CA GLU A 70 16.20 -3.63 -3.21
C GLU A 70 15.08 -2.88 -3.98
N LEU A 71 15.20 -1.56 -4.13
CA LEU A 71 14.23 -0.75 -4.87
C LEU A 71 14.63 -0.64 -6.35
N PRO A 72 13.68 -0.53 -7.30
CA PRO A 72 14.00 -0.30 -8.71
C PRO A 72 14.57 1.09 -8.98
N GLU A 73 14.28 2.08 -8.13
CA GLU A 73 14.79 3.45 -8.22
C GLU A 73 15.38 3.91 -6.87
N PRO A 74 16.21 4.97 -6.84
CA PRO A 74 16.77 5.52 -5.61
C PRO A 74 15.71 5.98 -4.61
N GLU A 75 16.11 6.14 -3.35
CA GLU A 75 15.22 6.47 -2.23
C GLU A 75 14.54 7.85 -2.30
N ASP A 76 15.03 8.74 -3.16
CA ASP A 76 14.40 10.04 -3.40
C ASP A 76 13.16 9.94 -4.31
N GLN A 77 12.93 8.77 -4.92
CA GLN A 77 11.67 8.42 -5.57
C GLN A 77 10.73 7.75 -4.57
N GLU A 78 9.55 8.34 -4.38
CA GLU A 78 8.52 7.83 -3.48
C GLU A 78 8.02 6.43 -3.89
N ILE A 79 7.65 5.64 -2.89
CA ILE A 79 6.94 4.36 -3.10
C ILE A 79 5.44 4.61 -3.22
N ASP A 80 4.94 5.74 -2.72
CA ASP A 80 3.50 6.03 -2.66
C ASP A 80 2.81 4.95 -1.82
N ILE A 81 3.22 4.78 -0.55
CA ILE A 81 2.76 3.66 0.29
C ILE A 81 1.31 3.93 0.69
N GLU A 82 0.37 3.28 0.02
CA GLU A 82 -1.06 3.49 0.25
C GLU A 82 -1.66 2.46 1.22
N GLY A 83 -1.06 1.28 1.34
CA GLY A 83 -1.58 0.22 2.20
C GLY A 83 -0.54 -0.39 3.13
N LEU A 84 -0.96 -0.70 4.37
CA LEU A 84 -0.18 -1.45 5.36
C LEU A 84 -1.02 -2.56 6.00
N ALA A 85 -0.42 -3.74 6.17
CA ALA A 85 -1.04 -4.84 6.90
C ALA A 85 -0.01 -5.58 7.76
N TYR A 86 -0.45 -6.18 8.86
CA TYR A 86 0.40 -6.95 9.75
C TYR A 86 -0.22 -8.31 10.04
N THR A 87 0.52 -9.38 9.71
CA THR A 87 0.17 -10.78 10.00
C THR A 87 1.45 -11.62 10.01
N ASP A 88 1.46 -12.72 10.76
CA ASP A 88 2.51 -13.76 10.70
C ASP A 88 3.93 -13.18 10.77
N TYR A 89 4.16 -12.24 11.70
CA TYR A 89 5.44 -11.55 11.90
C TYR A 89 5.97 -10.76 10.69
N TYR A 90 5.08 -10.36 9.78
CA TYR A 90 5.41 -9.53 8.64
C TYR A 90 4.59 -8.24 8.62
N LEU A 91 5.27 -7.10 8.48
CA LEU A 91 4.66 -5.88 8.00
C LEU A 91 4.64 -5.90 6.47
N TRP A 92 3.44 -6.02 5.92
CA TRP A 92 3.16 -5.92 4.50
C TRP A 92 2.89 -4.47 4.11
N PHE A 93 3.36 -4.08 2.94
CA PHE A 93 3.12 -2.75 2.38
C PHE A 93 2.94 -2.83 0.86
N VAL A 94 2.18 -1.88 0.32
CA VAL A 94 1.92 -1.79 -1.12
C VAL A 94 1.99 -0.34 -1.57
N GLY A 95 2.68 -0.10 -2.69
CA GLY A 95 2.62 1.18 -3.40
C GLY A 95 1.33 1.30 -4.23
N SER A 96 1.01 2.49 -4.71
CA SER A 96 -0.24 2.70 -5.45
C SER A 96 -0.37 1.97 -6.79
N HIS A 97 0.74 1.54 -7.40
CA HIS A 97 0.79 0.98 -8.76
C HIS A 97 0.15 1.90 -9.82
N SER A 98 0.19 3.20 -9.58
CA SER A 98 -0.56 4.18 -10.37
C SER A 98 0.35 5.13 -11.16
N TRP A 99 -0.14 5.56 -12.32
CA TRP A 99 0.39 6.72 -13.02
C TRP A 99 -0.11 8.01 -12.34
N LYS A 100 0.63 9.11 -12.49
CA LYS A 100 0.23 10.43 -12.01
C LYS A 100 0.28 11.52 -13.07
N ARG A 101 -0.71 12.42 -13.01
CA ARG A 101 -0.77 13.66 -13.78
C ARG A 101 -0.13 14.80 -13.00
N LYS A 102 0.67 15.63 -13.66
CA LYS A 102 1.26 16.79 -12.97
C LYS A 102 0.18 17.80 -12.58
N LYS A 103 0.06 18.07 -11.27
CA LYS A 103 -0.83 19.10 -10.72
C LYS A 103 -0.46 20.51 -11.21
N PRO A 104 -1.45 21.42 -11.38
CA PRO A 104 -1.21 22.85 -11.51
C PRO A 104 -0.34 23.39 -10.37
N LYS A 105 0.36 24.49 -10.60
CA LYS A 105 1.14 25.19 -9.56
C LYS A 105 0.68 26.64 -9.45
N SER A 106 0.62 27.15 -8.23
CA SER A 106 0.21 28.52 -7.92
C SER A 106 1.16 29.58 -8.49
N ASN A 107 2.42 29.22 -8.74
CA ASN A 107 3.43 30.11 -9.32
C ASN A 107 3.50 30.06 -10.86
N LYS A 108 2.48 29.53 -11.53
CA LYS A 108 2.41 29.39 -12.99
C LYS A 108 1.15 30.03 -13.54
N THR A 109 1.23 30.50 -14.78
CA THR A 109 0.08 31.01 -15.54
C THR A 109 -0.89 29.87 -15.87
N ASP A 110 -2.14 30.23 -16.22
CA ASP A 110 -3.15 29.25 -16.62
C ASP A 110 -2.70 28.44 -17.85
N VAL A 111 -2.12 29.09 -18.86
CA VAL A 111 -1.60 28.42 -20.06
C VAL A 111 -0.54 27.38 -19.69
N GLU A 112 0.44 27.75 -18.87
CA GLU A 112 1.47 26.80 -18.41
C GLU A 112 0.88 25.66 -17.57
N ASN A 113 -0.18 25.93 -16.79
CA ASN A 113 -0.85 24.91 -15.99
C ASN A 113 -1.65 23.94 -16.86
N ILE A 114 -2.33 24.41 -17.90
CA ILE A 114 -2.98 23.55 -18.88
C ILE A 114 -1.96 22.66 -19.60
N GLU A 115 -0.81 23.19 -20.02
CA GLU A 115 0.26 22.38 -20.60
C GLU A 115 0.83 21.35 -19.62
N ARG A 116 0.90 21.68 -18.33
CA ARG A 116 1.34 20.73 -17.30
C ARG A 116 0.39 19.56 -17.14
N LEU A 117 -0.92 19.78 -17.26
CA LEU A 117 -1.91 18.71 -17.17
C LEU A 117 -1.72 17.65 -18.27
N ALA A 118 -1.08 17.97 -19.40
CA ALA A 118 -0.75 16.97 -20.41
C ALA A 118 0.38 16.01 -19.99
N LYS A 119 1.11 16.30 -18.91
CA LYS A 119 2.28 15.51 -18.47
C LYS A 119 1.86 14.40 -17.51
N ILE A 120 1.95 13.17 -17.99
CA ILE A 120 1.77 11.93 -17.22
C ILE A 120 3.16 11.35 -16.90
N LYS A 121 3.36 10.87 -15.68
CA LYS A 121 4.58 10.17 -15.25
C LYS A 121 4.26 9.11 -14.20
N THR A 122 5.20 8.21 -13.97
CA THR A 122 5.20 7.29 -12.84
C THR A 122 6.63 7.13 -12.34
N GLU A 123 6.80 6.73 -11.10
CA GLU A 123 8.05 6.23 -10.53
C GLU A 123 7.98 4.70 -10.44
N SER A 124 9.07 3.99 -10.71
CA SER A 124 9.09 2.51 -10.68
C SER A 124 8.88 1.97 -9.26
N ASN A 125 9.27 2.74 -8.23
CA ASN A 125 9.08 2.41 -6.81
C ASN A 125 7.59 2.26 -6.43
N ARG A 126 6.66 2.87 -7.19
CA ARG A 126 5.20 2.75 -6.98
C ARG A 126 4.64 1.35 -7.18
N TYR A 127 5.37 0.47 -7.85
CA TYR A 127 4.94 -0.89 -8.21
C TYR A 127 5.46 -1.96 -7.24
N ILE A 128 5.78 -1.56 -6.01
CA ILE A 128 6.24 -2.49 -4.98
C ILE A 128 5.06 -3.02 -4.19
N LEU A 129 4.99 -4.35 -4.09
CA LEU A 129 4.26 -5.07 -3.07
C LEU A 129 5.30 -5.86 -2.28
N GLY A 130 5.44 -5.57 -0.98
CA GLY A 130 6.51 -6.12 -0.17
C GLY A 130 6.07 -6.53 1.22
N ARG A 131 6.93 -7.31 1.88
CA ARG A 131 6.84 -7.64 3.30
C ARG A 131 8.21 -7.52 3.96
N ILE A 132 8.22 -7.06 5.20
CA ILE A 132 9.43 -6.95 6.03
C ILE A 132 9.14 -7.63 7.37
N PRO A 133 10.00 -8.55 7.85
CA PRO A 133 9.87 -9.14 9.18
C PRO A 133 9.72 -8.06 10.25
N LEU A 134 8.68 -8.18 11.06
CA LEU A 134 8.34 -7.31 12.18
C LEU A 134 8.23 -8.15 13.45
N VAL A 135 9.26 -8.05 14.30
CA VAL A 135 9.40 -8.81 15.54
C VAL A 135 9.69 -7.82 16.68
N GLU A 136 8.94 -7.92 17.77
CA GLU A 136 9.11 -7.05 18.96
C GLU A 136 9.13 -5.54 18.63
N GLY A 137 8.30 -5.14 17.65
CA GLY A 137 8.19 -3.74 17.21
C GLY A 137 9.32 -3.24 16.31
N GLU A 138 10.24 -4.12 15.90
CA GLU A 138 11.38 -3.77 15.06
C GLU A 138 11.36 -4.48 13.70
N LEU A 139 11.81 -3.77 12.68
CA LEU A 139 11.95 -4.30 11.32
C LEU A 139 13.33 -4.90 11.10
N PHE A 140 13.37 -6.07 10.46
CA PHE A 140 14.62 -6.80 10.18
C PHE A 140 14.72 -7.15 8.70
N LYS A 141 15.93 -7.16 8.14
CA LYS A 141 16.15 -7.68 6.79
C LYS A 141 15.94 -9.19 6.75
N SER A 142 16.49 -9.90 7.73
CA SER A 142 16.10 -11.26 8.09
C SER A 142 16.23 -11.49 9.59
N CYS A 143 15.46 -12.44 10.12
CA CYS A 143 15.53 -12.88 11.51
C CYS A 143 14.97 -14.29 11.65
N GLN A 144 15.25 -14.97 12.76
CA GLN A 144 14.63 -16.25 13.07
C GLN A 144 13.15 -16.05 13.44
N HIS A 145 12.29 -16.98 13.03
CA HIS A 145 10.88 -16.93 13.39
C HIS A 145 10.73 -17.08 14.91
N PRO A 146 9.99 -16.17 15.60
CA PRO A 146 9.93 -16.16 17.07
C PRO A 146 9.38 -17.46 17.69
N GLU A 147 8.52 -18.15 16.96
CA GLU A 147 7.86 -19.39 17.42
C GLU A 147 8.32 -20.65 16.67
N ASP A 148 9.23 -20.52 15.71
CA ASP A 148 9.70 -21.66 14.89
C ASP A 148 11.21 -21.51 14.58
N PRO A 149 12.09 -22.09 15.41
CA PRO A 149 13.54 -21.96 15.25
C PRO A 149 14.10 -22.55 13.95
N ASP A 150 13.33 -23.38 13.24
CA ASP A 150 13.76 -23.97 11.96
C ASP A 150 13.38 -23.08 10.76
N THR A 151 12.65 -21.99 11.00
CA THR A 151 12.19 -21.06 9.96
C THR A 151 12.89 -19.71 10.08
N GLU A 152 13.56 -19.27 9.01
CA GLU A 152 14.07 -17.90 8.87
C GLU A 152 13.05 -17.02 8.13
N LEU A 153 12.75 -15.87 8.72
CA LEU A 153 11.97 -14.81 8.10
C LEU A 153 12.89 -13.88 7.32
N SER A 154 12.54 -13.56 6.08
CA SER A 154 13.25 -12.59 5.25
C SER A 154 12.32 -11.54 4.65
N ALA A 155 12.82 -10.32 4.52
CA ALA A 155 12.17 -9.27 3.74
C ALA A 155 12.14 -9.67 2.26
N ALA A 156 11.02 -9.43 1.60
CA ALA A 156 10.82 -9.82 0.21
C ALA A 156 9.86 -8.88 -0.52
N LYS A 157 10.00 -8.81 -1.85
CA LYS A 157 9.09 -8.10 -2.75
C LYS A 157 8.51 -9.04 -3.79
N LEU A 158 7.31 -8.73 -4.27
CA LEU A 158 6.80 -9.32 -5.50
C LEU A 158 7.79 -9.06 -6.63
N LYS A 159 8.09 -10.11 -7.41
CA LYS A 159 9.06 -10.04 -8.50
C LYS A 159 8.72 -8.89 -9.45
N LEU A 160 9.70 -8.00 -9.61
CA LEU A 160 9.62 -6.86 -10.53
C LEU A 160 9.83 -7.32 -11.97
N THR A 161 9.18 -6.63 -12.90
CA THR A 161 9.26 -6.87 -14.34
C THR A 161 9.29 -5.55 -15.09
N GLN A 162 9.41 -5.59 -16.42
CA GLN A 162 9.35 -4.37 -17.24
C GLN A 162 7.97 -3.69 -17.17
N GLY A 163 6.90 -4.44 -16.86
CA GLY A 163 5.55 -3.92 -16.64
C GLY A 163 5.30 -3.40 -15.22
N GLY A 164 6.35 -3.29 -14.39
CA GLY A 164 6.27 -2.97 -12.97
C GLY A 164 6.52 -4.21 -12.13
N ASN A 165 5.58 -5.15 -12.12
CA ASN A 165 5.72 -6.44 -11.43
C ASN A 165 4.81 -7.53 -12.03
N LEU A 166 4.92 -8.75 -11.50
CA LEU A 166 4.12 -9.91 -11.96
C LEU A 166 2.61 -9.69 -11.89
N LEU A 167 2.10 -8.89 -10.94
CA LEU A 167 0.67 -8.60 -10.83
C LEU A 167 0.21 -7.74 -12.02
N MET A 168 0.99 -6.70 -12.35
CA MET A 168 0.68 -5.86 -13.51
C MET A 168 0.73 -6.64 -14.82
N ASP A 169 1.71 -7.54 -14.97
CA ASP A 169 1.81 -8.40 -16.15
C ASP A 169 0.59 -9.32 -16.27
N ALA A 170 0.16 -9.95 -15.16
CA ALA A 170 -1.02 -10.81 -15.14
C ALA A 170 -2.31 -10.04 -15.46
N LEU A 171 -2.42 -8.79 -15.02
CA LEU A 171 -3.59 -7.94 -15.25
C LEU A 171 -3.62 -7.29 -16.65
N SER A 172 -2.48 -7.18 -17.34
CA SER A 172 -2.36 -6.49 -18.64
C SER A 172 -3.30 -7.03 -19.73
N THR A 173 -3.67 -8.31 -19.64
CA THR A 173 -4.57 -8.99 -20.59
C THR A 173 -5.97 -9.21 -20.04
N ASP A 174 -6.26 -8.71 -18.83
CA ASP A 174 -7.57 -8.89 -18.20
C ASP A 174 -8.68 -8.18 -18.98
N PRO A 175 -9.84 -8.81 -19.23
CA PRO A 175 -10.94 -8.18 -19.98
C PRO A 175 -11.50 -6.90 -19.35
N HIS A 176 -11.39 -6.73 -18.03
CA HIS A 176 -11.89 -5.54 -17.33
C HIS A 176 -10.77 -4.54 -17.02
N LEU A 177 -9.60 -5.04 -16.59
CA LEU A 177 -8.51 -4.21 -16.04
C LEU A 177 -7.37 -3.96 -17.03
N GLY A 178 -7.19 -4.81 -18.05
CA GLY A 178 -6.03 -4.76 -18.95
C GLY A 178 -5.89 -3.43 -19.69
N TYR A 179 -7.01 -2.81 -20.09
CA TYR A 179 -6.99 -1.48 -20.68
C TYR A 179 -6.53 -0.40 -19.70
N PHE A 180 -6.90 -0.46 -18.42
CA PHE A 180 -6.47 0.52 -17.42
C PHE A 180 -5.00 0.36 -17.04
N VAL A 181 -4.53 -0.89 -16.94
CA VAL A 181 -3.12 -1.23 -16.75
C VAL A 181 -2.27 -0.74 -17.93
N SER A 182 -2.75 -0.93 -19.16
CA SER A 182 -1.97 -0.65 -20.37
C SER A 182 -2.05 0.80 -20.85
N ALA A 183 -3.14 1.53 -20.59
CA ALA A 183 -3.40 2.85 -21.18
C ALA A 183 -2.70 4.02 -20.46
N THR A 184 -1.86 3.77 -19.46
CA THR A 184 -1.14 4.80 -18.66
C THR A 184 -2.07 5.86 -18.06
N ILE A 185 -3.29 5.45 -17.67
CA ILE A 185 -4.29 6.34 -17.09
C ILE A 185 -3.86 6.69 -15.66
N PRO A 186 -3.77 7.99 -15.29
CA PRO A 186 -3.43 8.37 -13.93
C PRO A 186 -4.46 7.87 -12.91
N GLY A 187 -4.01 7.47 -11.72
CA GLY A 187 -4.91 6.96 -10.67
C GLY A 187 -6.01 7.98 -10.31
N LYS A 188 -5.68 9.27 -10.28
CA LYS A 188 -6.65 10.35 -9.95
C LYS A 188 -7.66 10.63 -11.07
N ASP A 189 -7.45 10.03 -12.24
CA ASP A 189 -8.34 10.08 -13.41
C ASP A 189 -9.06 8.73 -13.63
N ASN A 190 -9.30 7.96 -12.55
CA ASN A 190 -9.88 6.61 -12.58
C ASN A 190 -8.98 5.55 -13.24
N GLY A 191 -7.67 5.76 -13.23
CA GLY A 191 -6.67 4.76 -13.61
C GLY A 191 -6.52 3.65 -12.56
N PHE A 192 -5.68 2.67 -12.86
CA PHE A 192 -5.34 1.61 -11.89
C PHE A 192 -4.64 2.23 -10.68
N ASP A 193 -5.18 1.97 -9.49
CA ASP A 193 -4.72 2.57 -8.24
C ASP A 193 -5.12 1.68 -7.05
N ILE A 194 -4.12 1.11 -6.37
CA ILE A 194 -4.27 0.28 -5.18
C ILE A 194 -4.14 1.17 -3.94
N GLU A 195 -5.13 1.14 -3.05
CA GLU A 195 -5.03 1.82 -1.75
C GLU A 195 -5.24 0.88 -0.56
N GLY A 196 -6.15 -0.09 -0.68
CA GLY A 196 -6.39 -1.05 0.41
C GLY A 196 -5.49 -2.30 0.33
N ILE A 197 -5.02 -2.78 1.48
CA ILE A 197 -4.41 -4.11 1.61
C ILE A 197 -4.87 -4.81 2.88
N VAL A 198 -5.20 -6.09 2.77
CA VAL A 198 -5.36 -6.95 3.94
C VAL A 198 -4.97 -8.39 3.65
N ILE A 199 -4.53 -9.13 4.66
CA ILE A 199 -4.16 -10.54 4.54
C ILE A 199 -5.09 -11.37 5.43
N TYR A 200 -5.72 -12.40 4.85
CA TYR A 200 -6.58 -13.36 5.56
C TYR A 200 -6.31 -14.78 5.06
N GLN A 201 -5.96 -15.70 5.97
CA GLN A 201 -5.72 -17.12 5.64
C GLN A 201 -4.79 -17.32 4.43
N ASN A 202 -3.64 -16.63 4.43
CA ASN A 202 -2.63 -16.62 3.35
C ASN A 202 -3.07 -15.97 2.03
N ARG A 203 -4.29 -15.45 1.94
CA ARG A 203 -4.77 -14.66 0.80
C ARG A 203 -4.52 -13.19 1.07
N LEU A 204 -4.01 -12.50 0.05
CA LEU A 204 -3.82 -11.06 0.09
C LEU A 204 -4.91 -10.41 -0.76
N PHE A 205 -5.65 -9.50 -0.15
CA PHE A 205 -6.71 -8.73 -0.79
C PHE A 205 -6.23 -7.30 -1.02
N LEU A 206 -6.34 -6.85 -2.26
CA LEU A 206 -5.95 -5.49 -2.70
C LEU A 206 -7.20 -4.72 -3.10
N GLY A 207 -7.49 -3.64 -2.39
CA GLY A 207 -8.59 -2.74 -2.68
C GLY A 207 -8.19 -1.74 -3.75
N LEU A 208 -8.93 -1.69 -4.85
CA LEU A 208 -8.71 -0.71 -5.90
C LEU A 208 -9.56 0.53 -5.64
N ARG A 209 -8.91 1.67 -5.50
CA ARG A 209 -9.58 2.97 -5.61
C ARG A 209 -10.05 3.20 -7.04
N GLY A 210 -9.24 2.78 -8.00
CA GLY A 210 -9.54 2.86 -9.42
C GLY A 210 -8.98 1.64 -10.17
N PRO A 211 -9.63 1.20 -11.25
CA PRO A 211 -10.82 1.79 -11.85
C PRO A 211 -12.13 1.38 -11.16
N VAL A 212 -13.11 2.30 -11.16
CA VAL A 212 -14.51 2.00 -10.84
C VAL A 212 -15.30 1.83 -12.14
N LEU A 213 -16.02 0.71 -12.27
CA LEU A 213 -16.74 0.34 -13.48
C LEU A 213 -18.25 0.48 -13.27
N ARG A 214 -18.85 1.58 -13.77
CA ARG A 214 -20.32 1.80 -13.72
C ARG A 214 -20.91 1.63 -12.31
N GLY A 215 -20.17 2.09 -11.29
CA GLY A 215 -20.57 2.03 -9.89
C GLY A 215 -19.98 0.85 -9.11
N TRP A 216 -19.30 -0.08 -9.79
CA TRP A 216 -18.68 -1.26 -9.18
C TRP A 216 -17.20 -1.02 -8.93
N ALA A 217 -16.81 -1.06 -7.66
CA ALA A 217 -15.42 -1.15 -7.25
C ALA A 217 -14.92 -2.59 -7.41
N ILE A 218 -13.59 -2.74 -7.47
CA ILE A 218 -12.93 -4.02 -7.67
C ILE A 218 -11.93 -4.24 -6.54
N MET A 219 -11.94 -5.45 -5.99
CA MET A 219 -10.91 -5.93 -5.09
C MET A 219 -10.24 -7.15 -5.71
N LEU A 220 -8.92 -7.21 -5.66
CA LEU A 220 -8.14 -8.35 -6.14
C LEU A 220 -7.84 -9.29 -4.97
N GLU A 221 -7.97 -10.59 -5.19
CA GLU A 221 -7.46 -11.63 -4.28
C GLU A 221 -6.28 -12.31 -4.98
N ILE A 222 -5.14 -12.35 -4.30
CA ILE A 222 -3.93 -13.05 -4.76
C ILE A 222 -3.40 -13.97 -3.67
N GLU A 223 -2.56 -14.91 -4.04
CA GLU A 223 -1.75 -15.71 -3.12
C GLU A 223 -0.31 -15.69 -3.61
N LEU A 224 0.63 -15.55 -2.67
CA LEU A 224 2.05 -15.42 -2.97
C LEU A 224 2.82 -16.65 -2.50
N GLU A 225 3.90 -16.96 -3.22
CA GLU A 225 4.89 -17.94 -2.81
C GLU A 225 6.30 -17.37 -2.83
N THR A 226 7.12 -17.81 -1.89
CA THR A 226 8.55 -17.50 -1.88
C THR A 226 9.25 -18.35 -2.92
N ILE A 227 9.88 -17.72 -3.92
CA ILE A 227 10.73 -18.42 -4.91
C ILE A 227 12.22 -18.27 -4.59
N SER A 228 12.58 -17.22 -3.84
CA SER A 228 13.88 -17.05 -3.19
C SER A 228 13.69 -16.15 -1.95
N PRO A 229 14.65 -16.07 -1.01
CA PRO A 229 14.46 -15.33 0.24
C PRO A 229 13.97 -13.88 0.06
N GLU A 230 14.39 -13.19 -0.99
CA GLU A 230 14.03 -11.78 -1.23
C GLU A 230 12.92 -11.60 -2.30
N VAL A 231 12.43 -12.68 -2.91
CA VAL A 231 11.52 -12.61 -4.07
C VAL A 231 10.29 -13.50 -3.90
N LEU A 232 9.13 -12.86 -4.06
CA LEU A 232 7.81 -13.50 -4.11
C LEU A 232 7.33 -13.65 -5.56
N SER A 233 6.55 -14.70 -5.80
CA SER A 233 5.82 -14.96 -7.05
C SER A 233 4.32 -15.10 -6.79
N LEU A 234 3.51 -14.93 -7.84
CA LEU A 234 2.07 -15.20 -7.79
C LEU A 234 1.84 -16.71 -7.90
N LYS A 235 1.04 -17.27 -7.00
CA LYS A 235 0.49 -18.62 -7.16
C LYS A 235 -0.69 -18.61 -8.12
N GLU A 236 -0.93 -19.75 -8.76
CA GLU A 236 -2.21 -20.02 -9.43
C GLU A 236 -3.29 -20.33 -8.39
N ILE A 237 -4.47 -19.74 -8.56
CA ILE A 237 -5.58 -19.82 -7.61
C ILE A 237 -6.92 -20.03 -8.33
N GLY A 238 -7.85 -20.69 -7.64
CA GLY A 238 -9.20 -20.97 -8.15
C GLY A 238 -9.25 -22.03 -9.26
N GLU A 239 -10.43 -22.29 -9.79
CA GLU A 239 -10.68 -23.38 -10.75
C GLU A 239 -10.06 -23.15 -12.14
N GLN A 240 -9.75 -21.90 -12.47
CA GLN A 240 -9.18 -21.51 -13.76
C GLN A 240 -7.66 -21.38 -13.71
N ASN A 241 -7.01 -21.69 -12.58
CA ASN A 241 -5.57 -21.54 -12.36
C ASN A 241 -5.04 -20.16 -12.77
N LEU A 242 -5.79 -19.11 -12.41
CA LEU A 242 -5.39 -17.73 -12.66
C LEU A 242 -4.51 -17.23 -11.51
N HIS A 243 -3.66 -16.25 -11.77
CA HIS A 243 -2.81 -15.66 -10.72
C HIS A 243 -3.53 -14.69 -9.77
N TYR A 244 -4.82 -14.43 -9.99
CA TYR A 244 -5.66 -13.57 -9.17
C TYR A 244 -7.14 -13.92 -9.35
N LYS A 245 -7.98 -13.50 -8.40
CA LYS A 245 -9.44 -13.41 -8.55
C LYS A 245 -9.88 -11.95 -8.38
N LYS A 246 -11.04 -11.62 -8.95
CA LYS A 246 -11.66 -10.30 -8.82
C LYS A 246 -12.96 -10.42 -8.06
N HIS A 247 -13.14 -9.56 -7.07
CA HIS A 247 -14.37 -9.37 -6.33
C HIS A 247 -14.97 -8.02 -6.74
N PHE A 248 -16.22 -8.01 -7.18
CA PHE A 248 -16.93 -6.80 -7.59
C PHE A 248 -17.89 -6.36 -6.49
N ILE A 249 -17.77 -5.11 -6.08
CA ILE A 249 -18.51 -4.56 -4.94
C ILE A 249 -19.22 -3.29 -5.41
N TYR A 250 -20.54 -3.26 -5.30
CA TYR A 250 -21.30 -2.07 -5.70
C TYR A 250 -21.20 -1.01 -4.61
N LEU A 251 -20.32 -0.02 -4.83
CA LEU A 251 -20.07 1.11 -3.92
C LEU A 251 -20.59 2.44 -4.49
N ASN A 252 -21.57 2.38 -5.40
CA ASN A 252 -22.23 3.55 -6.01
C ASN A 252 -21.25 4.58 -6.60
N GLY A 253 -20.17 4.11 -7.22
CA GLY A 253 -19.18 4.97 -7.89
C GLY A 253 -17.95 5.30 -7.05
N LEU A 254 -17.91 4.90 -5.78
CA LEU A 254 -16.75 5.04 -4.91
C LEU A 254 -15.75 3.90 -5.12
N GLY A 255 -14.47 4.20 -4.95
CA GLY A 255 -13.39 3.21 -4.93
C GLY A 255 -13.17 2.64 -3.54
N ILE A 256 -12.29 1.64 -3.42
CA ILE A 256 -11.82 1.12 -2.14
C ILE A 256 -10.57 1.90 -1.72
N ARG A 257 -10.66 2.62 -0.61
CA ARG A 257 -9.62 3.47 -0.03
C ARG A 257 -8.77 2.78 1.02
N ASP A 258 -9.38 1.85 1.75
CA ASP A 258 -8.68 1.04 2.75
C ASP A 258 -9.48 -0.25 3.04
N LEU A 259 -8.78 -1.26 3.54
CA LEU A 259 -9.32 -2.56 3.95
C LEU A 259 -8.86 -2.88 5.37
N CYS A 260 -9.80 -3.27 6.23
CA CYS A 260 -9.48 -3.69 7.59
C CYS A 260 -10.25 -4.96 7.96
N LEU A 261 -9.56 -5.95 8.53
CA LEU A 261 -10.20 -7.12 9.11
C LEU A 261 -10.68 -6.82 10.53
N ASP A 262 -11.92 -7.20 10.80
CA ASP A 262 -12.51 -7.26 12.15
C ASP A 262 -13.05 -8.68 12.38
N GLY A 263 -12.26 -9.53 13.04
CA GLY A 263 -12.56 -10.94 13.17
C GLY A 263 -12.64 -11.65 11.81
N SER A 264 -13.84 -12.09 11.43
CA SER A 264 -14.12 -12.69 10.11
C SER A 264 -14.67 -11.69 9.09
N ASP A 265 -14.96 -10.46 9.51
CA ASP A 265 -15.57 -9.45 8.67
C ASP A 265 -14.50 -8.57 8.01
N LEU A 266 -14.79 -8.12 6.79
CA LEU A 266 -13.96 -7.19 6.05
C LEU A 266 -14.63 -5.81 6.01
N LEU A 267 -14.04 -4.86 6.73
CA LEU A 267 -14.42 -3.46 6.69
C LEU A 267 -13.79 -2.78 5.48
N ILE A 268 -14.60 -2.05 4.72
CA ILE A 268 -14.19 -1.34 3.51
C ILE A 268 -14.39 0.15 3.72
N LEU A 269 -13.31 0.93 3.60
CA LEU A 269 -13.42 2.38 3.49
C LEU A 269 -13.65 2.73 2.01
N ALA A 270 -14.80 3.31 1.70
CA ALA A 270 -15.16 3.71 0.34
C ALA A 270 -15.04 5.23 0.16
N GLY A 271 -14.48 5.69 -0.98
CA GLY A 271 -14.33 7.12 -1.28
C GLY A 271 -13.72 7.42 -2.64
#